data_AF-A0A1M5S089-F1
#
_entry.id   AF-A0A1M5S089-F1
#
_cell.length_a   1.000
_cell.length_b   1.000
_cell.length_c   1.000
_cell.angle_alpha   90.00
_cell.angle_beta   90.00
_cell.angle_gamma   90.00
#
_symmetry.space_group_name_H-M   'P 1'
#
loop_
_entity.id
_entity.type
_entity.pdbx_description
1 polymer ?
#
loop_
_entity_poly.entity_id
_entity_poly.type
_entity_poly.pdbx_seq_one_letter_code
_entity_poly.pdbx_strand_id
1 'polypeptide(L)'
;MKNENLNAENARRIDELIDIVEKHTRTERHLEQHSDITSPEQIEHVKEIQKDREYRIENLKNIIAYGQHSNDNELENLEKNYHYTQNYLDQNKNHMNKQDLEKAIEKQNHRKDQMKFLD
;
A
#
# COMPACT_ATOMS: atom_id res chain seq x y z
N MET A 1 -18.44 -22.78 12.95
CA MET A 1 -18.47 -22.27 11.56
C MET A 1 -18.09 -20.80 11.40
N LYS A 2 -18.91 -19.78 11.76
CA LYS A 2 -18.55 -18.36 11.52
C LYS A 2 -17.26 -17.91 12.25
N ASN A 3 -17.08 -18.31 13.51
CA ASN A 3 -15.89 -17.99 14.31
C ASN A 3 -14.63 -18.74 13.88
N GLU A 4 -14.73 -20.00 13.43
CA GLU A 4 -13.56 -20.77 12.97
C GLU A 4 -12.99 -20.19 11.67
N ASN A 5 -13.86 -19.68 10.79
CA ASN A 5 -13.43 -19.05 9.53
C ASN A 5 -12.73 -17.70 9.79
N LEU A 6 -13.26 -16.91 10.74
CA LEU A 6 -12.63 -15.65 11.17
C LEU A 6 -11.24 -15.89 11.80
N ASN A 7 -11.11 -16.92 12.64
CA ASN A 7 -9.84 -17.28 13.26
C ASN A 7 -8.81 -17.74 12.23
N ALA A 8 -9.22 -18.52 11.22
CA ALA A 8 -8.35 -18.96 10.14
C ALA A 8 -7.95 -17.81 9.18
N GLU A 9 -8.80 -16.79 9.04
CA GLU A 9 -8.48 -15.58 8.28
C GLU A 9 -7.50 -14.69 9.05
N ASN A 10 -7.73 -14.50 10.36
CA ASN A 10 -6.80 -13.75 11.21
C ASN A 10 -5.42 -14.43 11.31
N ALA A 11 -5.35 -15.76 11.36
CA ALA A 11 -4.07 -16.48 11.30
C ALA A 11 -3.29 -16.12 10.02
N ARG A 12 -3.95 -16.14 8.86
CA ARG A 12 -3.34 -15.75 7.58
C ARG A 12 -2.90 -14.28 7.54
N ARG A 13 -3.70 -13.38 8.14
CA ARG A 13 -3.36 -11.95 8.27
C ARG A 13 -2.14 -11.73 9.19
N ILE A 14 -2.00 -12.55 10.24
CA ILE A 14 -0.82 -12.52 11.12
C ILE A 14 0.42 -12.98 10.35
N ASP A 15 0.31 -14.05 9.56
CA ASP A 15 1.42 -14.51 8.72
C ASP A 15 1.85 -13.42 7.70
N GLU A 16 0.87 -12.75 7.08
CA GLU A 16 1.13 -11.62 6.19
C GLU A 16 1.79 -10.44 6.93
N LEU A 17 1.32 -10.12 8.13
CA LEU A 17 1.88 -9.05 8.95
C LEU A 17 3.36 -9.33 9.28
N ILE A 18 3.70 -10.57 9.65
CA ILE A 18 5.08 -10.98 9.92
C ILE A 18 5.96 -10.79 8.68
N ASP A 19 5.53 -11.27 7.51
CA ASP A 19 6.28 -11.14 6.26
C ASP A 19 6.54 -9.67 5.89
N ILE A 20 5.54 -8.80 6.06
CA ILE A 20 5.70 -7.37 5.76
C ILE A 20 6.65 -6.68 6.75
N VAL A 21 6.55 -6.98 8.05
CA VAL A 21 7.45 -6.45 9.09
C VAL A 21 8.90 -6.90 8.83
N GLU A 22 9.12 -8.15 8.46
CA GLU A 22 10.46 -8.66 8.13
C GLU A 22 11.05 -7.95 6.91
N LYS A 23 10.25 -7.77 5.84
CA LYS A 23 10.66 -7.03 4.64
C LYS A 23 10.99 -5.58 4.95
N HIS A 24 10.13 -4.91 5.72
CA HIS A 24 10.35 -3.53 6.17
C HIS A 24 11.66 -3.42 6.96
N THR A 25 11.84 -4.25 7.97
CA THR A 25 13.04 -4.24 8.82
C THR A 25 14.32 -4.49 8.01
N ARG A 26 14.28 -5.41 7.05
CA ARG A 26 15.44 -5.73 6.19
C ARG A 26 15.81 -4.54 5.30
N THR A 27 14.81 -3.87 4.74
CA THR A 27 15.01 -2.72 3.86
C THR A 27 15.51 -1.50 4.63
N GLU A 28 14.96 -1.21 5.83
CA GLU A 28 15.50 -0.14 6.70
C GLU A 28 16.98 -0.39 7.00
N ARG A 29 17.34 -1.60 7.43
CA ARG A 29 18.74 -1.96 7.69
C ARG A 29 19.62 -1.79 6.46
N HIS A 30 19.12 -2.12 5.27
CA HIS A 30 19.87 -1.93 4.03
C HIS A 30 20.10 -0.45 3.74
N LEU A 31 19.09 0.40 3.93
CA LEU A 31 19.24 1.85 3.79
C LEU A 31 20.23 2.42 4.82
N GLU A 32 20.16 1.99 6.08
CA GLU A 32 21.11 2.39 7.12
C GLU A 32 22.56 2.04 6.74
N GLN A 33 22.79 0.87 6.17
CA GLN A 33 24.12 0.34 5.88
C GLN A 33 24.72 0.76 4.54
N HIS A 34 23.89 1.14 3.57
CA HIS A 34 24.32 1.36 2.17
C HIS A 34 23.78 2.65 1.54
N SER A 35 23.21 3.56 2.34
CA SER A 35 22.73 4.86 1.85
C SER A 35 23.82 5.70 1.17
N ASP A 36 25.08 5.52 1.54
CA ASP A 36 26.24 6.23 1.00
C ASP A 36 26.62 5.82 -0.43
N ILE A 37 26.24 4.61 -0.85
CA ILE A 37 26.54 4.06 -2.19
C ILE A 37 25.30 3.96 -3.10
N THR A 38 24.13 4.33 -2.60
CA THR A 38 22.85 4.25 -3.31
C THR A 38 22.49 5.61 -3.91
N SER A 39 21.94 5.66 -5.12
CA SER A 39 21.58 6.96 -5.72
C SER A 39 20.43 7.63 -4.95
N PRO A 40 20.37 8.96 -4.87
CA PRO A 40 19.30 9.66 -4.17
C PRO A 40 17.88 9.28 -4.66
N GLU A 41 17.73 9.05 -5.96
CA GLU A 41 16.46 8.64 -6.57
C GLU A 41 16.05 7.22 -6.12
N GLN A 42 17.01 6.30 -6.02
CA GLN A 42 16.77 4.95 -5.50
C GLN A 42 16.42 4.98 -4.01
N ILE A 43 17.08 5.83 -3.22
CA ILE A 43 16.77 5.99 -1.80
C ILE A 43 15.33 6.48 -1.62
N GLU A 44 14.91 7.49 -2.38
CA GLU A 44 13.56 8.02 -2.29
C GLU A 44 12.52 6.98 -2.67
N HIS A 45 12.76 6.25 -3.77
CA HIS A 45 11.90 5.15 -4.20
C HIS A 45 11.77 4.05 -3.12
N VAL A 46 12.88 3.67 -2.47
CA VAL A 46 12.85 2.67 -1.41
C VAL A 46 12.09 3.19 -0.18
N LYS A 47 12.22 4.47 0.17
CA LYS A 47 11.44 5.08 1.27
C LYS A 47 9.94 5.05 0.99
N GLU A 48 9.52 5.30 -0.25
CA GLU A 48 8.10 5.18 -0.62
C GLU A 48 7.59 3.76 -0.42
N ILE A 49 8.35 2.74 -0.86
CA ILE A 49 8.00 1.33 -0.64
C ILE A 49 7.92 1.01 0.87
N GLN A 50 8.78 1.60 1.68
CA GLN A 50 8.77 1.40 3.13
C GLN A 50 7.53 2.01 3.79
N LYS A 51 7.13 3.21 3.35
CA LYS A 51 5.88 3.85 3.77
C LYS A 51 4.64 3.01 3.40
N ASP A 52 4.64 2.38 2.23
CA ASP A 52 3.56 1.46 1.83
C ASP A 52 3.47 0.22 2.74
N ARG A 53 4.62 -0.29 3.19
CA ARG A 53 4.69 -1.43 4.11
C ARG A 53 4.18 -1.05 5.50
N GLU A 54 4.58 0.10 6.03
CA GLU A 54 4.06 0.65 7.29
C GLU A 54 2.54 0.79 7.26
N TYR A 55 2.01 1.28 6.13
CA TYR A 55 0.58 1.39 5.94
C TYR A 55 -0.13 0.02 5.98
N ARG A 56 0.39 -0.98 5.25
CA ARG A 56 -0.18 -2.34 5.29
C ARG A 56 -0.11 -2.96 6.68
N ILE A 57 0.98 -2.72 7.41
CA ILE A 57 1.14 -3.17 8.80
C ILE A 57 0.00 -2.63 9.67
N GLU A 58 -0.26 -1.32 9.64
CA GLU A 58 -1.31 -0.71 10.47
C GLU A 58 -2.72 -1.17 10.05
N ASN A 59 -2.99 -1.30 8.75
CA ASN A 59 -4.26 -1.83 8.26
C ASN A 59 -4.49 -3.28 8.73
N LEU A 60 -3.50 -4.15 8.62
CA LEU A 60 -3.59 -5.54 9.10
C LEU A 60 -3.80 -5.60 10.62
N LYS A 61 -3.06 -4.79 11.39
CA LYS A 61 -3.24 -4.68 12.85
C LYS A 61 -4.67 -4.29 13.21
N ASN A 62 -5.23 -3.28 12.54
CA ASN A 62 -6.59 -2.82 12.80
C ASN A 62 -7.65 -3.88 12.50
N ILE A 63 -7.50 -4.57 11.37
CA ILE A 63 -8.39 -5.68 10.98
C ILE A 63 -8.34 -6.81 12.02
N ILE A 64 -7.15 -7.20 12.45
CA ILE A 64 -6.96 -8.30 13.41
C ILE A 64 -7.52 -7.92 14.79
N ALA A 65 -7.19 -6.72 15.28
CA ALA A 65 -7.50 -6.30 16.66
C ALA A 65 -8.97 -5.91 16.85
N TYR A 66 -9.58 -5.25 15.87
CA TYR A 66 -10.90 -4.64 16.04
C TYR A 66 -11.99 -5.30 15.20
N GLY A 67 -11.63 -6.22 14.29
CA GLY A 67 -12.58 -6.81 13.32
C GLY A 67 -13.17 -5.79 12.34
N GLN A 68 -12.80 -4.51 12.49
CA GLN A 68 -13.02 -3.45 11.54
C GLN A 68 -11.93 -3.58 10.48
N HIS A 69 -12.32 -3.74 9.22
CA HIS A 69 -11.55 -3.05 8.17
C HIS A 69 -11.38 -1.62 8.68
N SER A 70 -10.18 -1.07 8.73
CA SER A 70 -9.92 0.31 9.20
C SER A 70 -10.53 1.37 8.28
N ASN A 71 -11.72 1.09 7.74
CA ASN A 71 -12.35 1.62 6.55
C ASN A 71 -13.80 2.00 6.85
N ASP A 72 -14.06 2.62 7.99
CA ASP A 72 -15.26 3.45 8.12
C ASP A 72 -15.03 4.86 7.50
N ASN A 73 -13.86 5.10 6.88
CA ASN A 73 -13.57 6.33 6.15
C ASN A 73 -13.38 6.05 4.65
N GLU A 74 -14.47 6.11 3.90
CA GLU A 74 -14.51 5.88 2.45
C GLU A 74 -13.57 6.83 1.69
N LEU A 75 -13.47 8.08 2.16
CA LEU A 75 -12.57 9.10 1.62
C LEU A 75 -11.10 8.68 1.77
N GLU A 76 -10.69 8.29 2.98
CA GLU A 76 -9.31 7.90 3.28
C GLU A 76 -8.88 6.68 2.43
N ASN A 77 -9.80 5.75 2.19
CA ASN A 77 -9.55 4.61 1.30
C ASN A 77 -9.41 4.99 -0.17
N LEU A 78 -10.20 5.97 -0.61
CA LEU A 78 -10.11 6.47 -1.96
C LEU A 78 -8.79 7.21 -2.19
N GLU A 79 -8.37 8.03 -1.23
CA GLU A 79 -7.07 8.71 -1.23
C GLU A 79 -5.92 7.70 -1.30
N LYS A 80 -5.96 6.67 -0.45
CA LYS A 80 -4.94 5.62 -0.43
C LYS A 80 -4.84 4.85 -1.75
N ASN A 81 -5.98 4.44 -2.31
CA ASN A 81 -6.01 3.76 -3.60
C ASN A 81 -5.53 4.66 -4.74
N TYR A 82 -5.85 5.95 -4.67
CA TYR A 82 -5.37 6.95 -5.60
C TYR A 82 -3.84 7.05 -5.55
N HIS A 83 -3.27 7.26 -4.37
CA HIS A 83 -1.81 7.37 -4.18
C HIS A 83 -1.07 6.11 -4.62
N TYR A 84 -1.54 4.92 -4.24
CA TYR A 84 -0.95 3.64 -4.64
C TYR A 84 -0.87 3.48 -6.16
N THR A 85 -1.99 3.75 -6.85
CA THR A 85 -2.03 3.55 -8.30
C THR A 85 -1.28 4.65 -9.03
N GLN A 86 -1.28 5.88 -8.50
CA GLN A 86 -0.48 6.97 -9.05
C GLN A 86 1.01 6.63 -9.00
N ASN A 87 1.52 6.12 -7.87
CA ASN A 87 2.93 5.74 -7.76
C ASN A 87 3.30 4.60 -8.72
N TYR A 88 2.45 3.57 -8.80
CA TYR A 88 2.64 2.49 -9.77
C TYR A 88 2.69 3.01 -11.21
N LEU A 89 1.80 3.93 -11.57
CA LEU A 89 1.77 4.52 -12.91
C LEU A 89 3.02 5.35 -13.18
N ASP A 90 3.50 6.13 -12.21
CA ASP A 90 4.69 6.95 -12.41
C ASP A 90 5.94 6.13 -12.69
N GLN A 91 6.03 4.95 -12.09
CA GLN A 91 7.15 4.02 -12.28
C GLN A 91 7.01 3.15 -13.53
N ASN A 92 5.78 2.78 -13.91
CA ASN A 92 5.55 1.75 -14.92
C ASN A 92 4.95 2.26 -16.23
N LYS A 93 4.49 3.52 -16.31
CA LYS A 93 3.80 4.07 -17.50
C LYS A 93 4.56 3.87 -18.81
N ASN A 94 5.89 3.96 -18.78
CA ASN A 94 6.74 3.81 -19.96
C ASN A 94 6.84 2.36 -20.47
N HIS A 95 6.47 1.39 -19.62
CA HIS A 95 6.49 -0.04 -19.93
C HIS A 95 5.07 -0.62 -20.10
N MET A 96 4.04 0.19 -19.88
CA MET A 96 2.64 -0.22 -20.02
C MET A 96 2.16 -0.07 -21.47
N ASN A 97 1.25 -0.95 -21.89
CA ASN A 97 0.57 -0.73 -23.16
C ASN A 97 -0.36 0.49 -23.03
N LYS A 98 -0.56 1.18 -24.17
CA LYS A 98 -1.30 2.44 -24.22
C LYS A 98 -2.73 2.32 -23.68
N GLN A 99 -3.42 1.22 -23.97
CA GLN A 99 -4.82 1.03 -23.57
C GLN A 99 -4.97 0.83 -22.05
N ASP A 100 -4.05 0.11 -21.42
CA ASP A 100 -4.06 -0.11 -19.98
C ASP A 100 -3.62 1.15 -19.20
N LEU A 101 -2.69 1.91 -19.76
CA LEU A 101 -2.30 3.22 -19.23
C LEU A 101 -3.47 4.20 -19.25
N GLU A 102 -4.18 4.31 -20.38
CA GLU A 102 -5.36 5.19 -20.52
C GLU A 102 -6.45 4.82 -19.51
N LYS A 103 -6.79 3.53 -19.38
CA LYS A 103 -7.77 3.05 -18.39
C LYS A 103 -7.34 3.33 -16.95
N ALA A 104 -6.05 3.18 -16.64
CA ALA A 104 -5.54 3.40 -15.30
C ALA A 104 -5.57 4.90 -14.92
N ILE A 105 -5.28 5.79 -15.88
CA ILE A 105 -5.41 7.24 -15.73
C ILE A 105 -6.88 7.64 -15.57
N GLU A 106 -7.78 7.10 -16.39
CA GLU A 106 -9.23 7.34 -16.28
C GLU A 106 -9.76 6.93 -14.89
N LYS A 107 -9.32 5.77 -14.39
CA LYS A 107 -9.65 5.30 -13.04
C LYS A 107 -9.06 6.20 -11.94
N GLN A 108 -7.89 6.81 -12.14
CA GLN A 108 -7.36 7.82 -11.21
C GLN A 108 -8.21 9.09 -11.18
N ASN A 109 -8.67 9.54 -12.35
CA ASN A 109 -9.52 10.72 -12.45
C ASN A 109 -10.88 10.49 -11.77
N HIS A 110 -11.52 9.33 -11.97
CA HIS A 110 -12.76 9.00 -11.26
C HIS A 110 -12.59 8.98 -9.74
N ARG A 111 -11.46 8.48 -9.23
CA ARG A 111 -11.16 8.55 -7.79
C ARG A 111 -11.02 9.99 -7.31
N LYS A 112 -10.32 10.85 -8.05
CA LYS A 112 -10.25 12.29 -7.74
C LYS A 112 -11.62 12.95 -7.65
N ASP A 113 -12.51 12.64 -8.57
CA ASP A 113 -13.85 13.23 -8.57
C ASP A 113 -14.73 12.68 -7.45
N GLN A 114 -14.60 11.40 -7.11
CA GLN A 114 -15.29 10.80 -5.97
C GLN A 114 -14.74 11.33 -4.63
N MET A 115 -13.43 11.61 -4.50
CA MET A 115 -12.86 12.26 -3.32
C MET A 115 -13.48 13.65 -3.09
N LYS A 116 -13.59 14.48 -4.13
CA LYS A 116 -14.25 15.81 -4.04
C LYS A 116 -15.71 15.77 -3.61
N PHE A 117 -16.38 14.63 -3.77
CA PHE A 117 -17.77 14.44 -3.35
C PHE A 117 -17.89 13.98 -1.89
N LEU A 118 -16.83 13.35 -1.36
CA LEU A 118 -16.75 12.83 0.00
C LEU A 118 -16.07 13.81 0.98
N ASP A 119 -15.36 14.82 0.47
CA ASP A 119 -14.81 16.00 1.18
C ASP A 119 -15.90 17.04 1.52
#